data_AF-A0A4W5R3Y0-F1
#
_entry.id   AF-A0A4W5R3Y0-F1
#
_cell.length_a   1.000
_cell.length_b   1.000
_cell.length_c   1.000
_cell.angle_alpha   90.00
_cell.angle_beta   90.00
_cell.angle_gamma   90.00
#
_symmetry.space_group_name_H-M   'P 1'
#
loop_
_entity.id
_entity.type
_entity.pdbx_description
1 polymer ?
#
loop_
_entity_poly.entity_id
_entity_poly.type
_entity_poly.pdbx_seq_one_letter_code
_entity_poly.pdbx_strand_id
1 'polypeptide(L)'
;MKAKTGVIIVLLAVFVYVATQDAEAEQNVVEELLVETLVNPETCSIMSEMGDTLQIHYTGKLLADGKVIDSSLSRDPLVVVLGKRTIIPGLEQSLLGVCEGQKIRTTIPPHLAYGKRGYPPTIPADAALEFEVEVMSLIQATPWQKMVNDVFPLVCLGLVPTLLGMVGLYLYNKANAQRPGKKKAKDKKSKNK
;
A
#
# COMPACT_ATOMS: atom_id res chain seq x y z
N MET A 1 -9.37 -42.07 53.88
CA MET A 1 -8.51 -42.12 52.69
C MET A 1 -9.28 -41.78 51.40
N LYS A 2 -9.78 -40.54 51.22
CA LYS A 2 -10.57 -40.14 50.02
C LYS A 2 -10.09 -38.88 49.30
N ALA A 3 -9.12 -38.15 49.85
CA ALA A 3 -8.67 -36.87 49.30
C ALA A 3 -7.54 -36.97 48.26
N LYS A 4 -6.87 -38.13 48.12
CA LYS A 4 -5.68 -38.26 47.25
C LYS A 4 -6.03 -38.40 45.77
N THR A 5 -7.16 -39.05 45.43
CA THR A 5 -7.54 -39.33 44.04
C THR A 5 -8.06 -38.08 43.33
N GLY A 6 -8.82 -37.22 44.02
CA GLY A 6 -9.33 -35.98 43.44
C GLY A 6 -8.24 -34.96 43.14
N VAL A 7 -7.22 -34.86 44.02
CA VAL A 7 -6.09 -33.94 43.83
C VAL A 7 -5.23 -34.37 42.64
N ILE A 8 -5.01 -35.67 42.44
CA ILE A 8 -4.25 -36.19 41.29
C ILE A 8 -4.97 -35.93 39.97
N ILE A 9 -6.31 -36.09 39.92
CA ILE A 9 -7.09 -35.83 38.70
C ILE A 9 -7.07 -34.34 38.36
N VAL A 10 -7.16 -33.45 39.36
CA VAL A 10 -7.06 -32.00 39.13
C VAL A 10 -5.67 -31.62 38.66
N LEU A 11 -4.61 -32.19 39.25
CA LEU A 11 -3.23 -31.94 38.82
C LEU A 11 -2.97 -32.46 37.40
N LEU A 12 -3.49 -33.62 37.04
CA LEU A 12 -3.39 -34.14 35.67
C LEU A 12 -4.19 -33.30 34.68
N ALA A 13 -5.39 -32.84 35.04
CA ALA A 13 -6.18 -31.96 34.19
C ALA A 13 -5.50 -30.59 34.00
N VAL A 14 -4.89 -30.03 35.05
CA VAL A 14 -4.10 -28.80 34.97
C VAL A 14 -2.83 -29.02 34.14
N PHE A 15 -2.15 -30.15 34.29
CA PHE A 15 -0.95 -30.46 33.53
C PHE A 15 -1.27 -30.68 32.04
N VAL A 16 -2.39 -31.34 31.73
CA VAL A 16 -2.90 -31.47 30.35
C VAL A 16 -3.32 -30.12 29.80
N TYR A 17 -3.98 -29.27 30.59
CA TYR A 17 -4.37 -27.92 30.18
C TYR A 17 -3.15 -27.02 29.90
N VAL A 18 -2.12 -27.09 30.75
CA VAL A 18 -0.85 -26.39 30.54
C VAL A 18 -0.14 -26.94 29.30
N ALA A 19 -0.09 -28.27 29.12
CA ALA A 19 0.50 -28.88 27.93
C ALA A 19 -0.27 -28.57 26.63
N THR A 20 -1.57 -28.25 26.70
CA THR A 20 -2.34 -27.78 25.54
C THR A 20 -2.17 -26.29 25.23
N GLN A 21 -1.60 -25.49 26.13
CA GLN A 21 -1.24 -24.10 25.84
C GLN A 21 0.04 -24.00 24.99
N ASP A 22 0.90 -25.01 25.04
CA ASP A 22 2.18 -25.03 24.29
C ASP A 22 2.03 -25.57 22.85
N ALA A 23 0.80 -25.80 22.38
CA ALA A 23 0.50 -26.34 21.05
C ALA A 23 -0.13 -25.31 20.09
N GLU A 24 -0.03 -24.02 20.39
CA GLU A 24 -0.10 -23.02 19.33
C GLU A 24 1.25 -23.04 18.61
N ALA A 25 1.20 -23.48 17.36
CA ALA A 25 2.33 -23.49 16.45
C ALA A 25 3.15 -22.21 16.64
N GLU A 26 4.46 -22.38 16.76
CA GLU A 26 5.48 -21.35 16.63
C GLU A 26 5.40 -20.75 15.22
N GLN A 27 4.31 -20.03 14.95
CA GLN A 27 4.12 -19.29 13.73
C GLN A 27 5.04 -18.10 13.89
N ASN A 28 6.19 -18.16 13.22
CA ASN A 28 7.11 -17.03 13.06
C ASN A 28 6.29 -15.80 12.66
N VAL A 29 5.90 -14.98 13.65
CA VAL A 29 5.10 -13.79 13.41
C VAL A 29 6.07 -12.75 12.86
N VAL A 30 6.23 -12.79 11.54
CA VAL A 30 6.92 -11.72 10.84
C VAL A 30 5.99 -10.51 10.92
N GLU A 31 6.33 -9.58 11.82
CA GLU A 31 5.59 -8.32 12.00
C GLU A 31 6.15 -7.21 11.12
N GLU A 32 7.41 -7.31 10.70
CA GLU A 32 8.10 -6.26 9.95
C GLU A 32 8.59 -6.77 8.60
N LEU A 33 8.69 -5.84 7.64
CA LEU A 33 9.31 -6.11 6.34
C LEU A 33 10.81 -6.26 6.54
N LEU A 34 11.35 -7.42 6.18
CA LEU A 34 12.79 -7.67 6.20
C LEU A 34 13.33 -7.64 4.77
N VAL A 35 14.47 -6.99 4.56
CA VAL A 35 15.16 -6.93 3.26
C VAL A 35 16.63 -7.25 3.49
N GLU A 36 17.10 -8.31 2.83
CA GLU A 36 18.48 -8.79 2.85
C GLU A 36 19.06 -8.68 1.43
N THR A 37 20.24 -8.09 1.29
CA THR A 37 20.95 -8.07 0.01
C THR A 37 21.71 -9.38 -0.17
N LEU A 38 21.33 -10.16 -1.19
CA LEU A 38 22.00 -11.41 -1.55
C LEU A 38 23.21 -11.19 -2.47
N VAL A 39 23.06 -10.28 -3.43
CA VAL A 39 24.11 -9.92 -4.39
C VAL A 39 24.16 -8.41 -4.51
N ASN A 40 25.33 -7.84 -4.28
CA ASN A 40 25.58 -6.42 -4.46
C ASN A 40 26.45 -6.23 -5.72
N PRO A 41 26.02 -5.42 -6.70
CA PRO A 41 26.81 -5.18 -7.91
C PRO A 41 28.09 -4.37 -7.57
N GLU A 42 29.13 -4.51 -8.40
CA GLU A 42 30.39 -3.78 -8.21
C GLU A 42 30.21 -2.26 -8.32
N THR A 43 29.25 -1.82 -9.14
CA THR A 43 28.88 -0.41 -9.29
C THR A 43 27.39 -0.22 -9.01
N CYS A 44 27.07 0.65 -8.06
CA CYS A 44 25.72 1.01 -7.65
C CYS A 44 25.66 2.54 -7.53
N SER A 45 25.69 3.22 -8.68
CA SER A 45 25.70 4.68 -8.77
C SER A 45 24.30 5.30 -8.75
N ILE A 46 23.30 4.53 -9.18
CA ILE A 46 21.90 4.95 -9.27
C ILE A 46 21.07 4.00 -8.41
N MET A 47 20.44 4.54 -7.37
CA MET A 47 19.50 3.81 -6.54
C MET A 47 18.06 4.16 -6.93
N SER A 48 17.17 3.18 -6.80
CA SER A 48 15.76 3.34 -7.14
C SER A 48 15.03 4.26 -6.16
N GLU A 49 14.22 5.16 -6.72
CA GLU A 49 13.35 6.05 -5.97
C GLU A 49 11.90 5.93 -6.44
N MET A 50 10.98 6.53 -5.67
CA MET A 50 9.57 6.63 -6.08
C MET A 50 9.44 7.28 -7.46
N GLY A 51 8.62 6.65 -8.31
CA GLY A 51 8.40 7.05 -9.70
C GLY A 51 9.28 6.31 -10.71
N ASP A 52 10.40 5.73 -10.30
CA ASP A 52 11.29 4.99 -11.20
C ASP A 52 10.64 3.72 -11.71
N THR A 53 11.11 3.25 -12.87
CA THR A 53 10.66 2.01 -13.49
C THR A 53 11.74 0.94 -13.37
N LEU A 54 11.41 -0.20 -12.79
CA LEU A 54 12.28 -1.34 -12.64
C LEU A 54 11.79 -2.49 -13.49
N GLN A 55 12.72 -3.22 -14.10
CA GLN A 55 12.45 -4.56 -14.62
C GLN A 55 13.06 -5.56 -13.67
N ILE A 56 12.25 -6.49 -13.16
CA ILE A 56 12.68 -7.44 -12.13
C ILE A 56 12.37 -8.86 -12.55
N HIS A 57 13.28 -9.77 -12.20
CA HIS A 57 12.95 -11.17 -12.05
C HIS A 57 12.71 -11.48 -10.57
N TYR A 58 11.73 -12.33 -10.28
CA TYR A 58 11.41 -12.73 -8.93
C TYR A 58 11.02 -14.21 -8.83
N THR A 59 11.16 -14.75 -7.63
CA THR A 59 10.52 -15.99 -7.21
C THR A 59 9.91 -15.76 -5.84
N GLY A 60 8.58 -15.89 -5.77
CA GLY A 60 7.82 -15.77 -4.53
C GLY A 60 7.50 -17.15 -3.95
N LYS A 61 7.58 -17.27 -2.63
CA LYS A 61 7.29 -18.50 -1.88
C LYS A 61 6.48 -18.18 -0.63
N LEU A 62 5.71 -19.17 -0.16
CA LEU A 62 5.16 -19.15 1.18
C LEU A 62 6.29 -19.31 2.20
N LEU A 63 6.32 -18.45 3.21
CA LEU A 63 7.37 -18.52 4.24
C LEU A 63 7.25 -19.80 5.10
N ALA A 64 6.02 -20.27 5.32
CA ALA A 64 5.74 -21.37 6.24
C ALA A 64 6.27 -22.74 5.75
N ASP A 65 6.16 -23.03 4.45
CA ASP A 65 6.50 -24.33 3.86
C ASP A 65 7.48 -24.23 2.67
N GLY A 66 7.90 -23.02 2.31
CA GLY A 66 8.79 -22.76 1.17
C GLY A 66 8.16 -23.03 -0.20
N LYS A 67 6.85 -23.30 -0.27
CA LYS A 67 6.16 -23.61 -1.52
C LYS A 67 6.19 -22.40 -2.44
N VAL A 68 6.70 -22.59 -3.65
CA VAL A 68 6.70 -21.57 -4.70
C VAL A 68 5.27 -21.23 -5.09
N ILE A 69 4.93 -19.94 -4.98
CA ILE A 69 3.63 -19.40 -5.41
C ILE A 69 3.66 -18.91 -6.85
N ASP A 70 4.78 -18.29 -7.26
CA ASP A 70 5.00 -17.80 -8.62
C ASP A 70 6.50 -17.50 -8.84
N SER A 71 6.93 -17.52 -10.10
CA SER A 71 8.28 -17.15 -10.53
C SER A 71 8.26 -16.57 -11.93
N SER A 72 9.02 -15.50 -12.16
CA SER A 72 9.15 -14.89 -13.48
C SER A 72 10.27 -15.46 -14.33
N LEU A 73 11.08 -16.40 -13.83
CA LEU A 73 12.30 -16.86 -14.53
C LEU A 73 12.04 -17.55 -15.88
N SER A 74 10.81 -18.02 -16.12
CA SER A 74 10.40 -18.66 -17.38
C SER A 74 9.72 -17.71 -18.37
N ARG A 75 9.66 -16.41 -18.07
CA ARG A 75 8.94 -15.38 -18.86
C ARG A 75 9.73 -14.07 -18.85
N ASP A 76 9.24 -13.06 -19.57
CA ASP A 76 9.87 -11.74 -19.57
C ASP A 76 9.88 -11.11 -18.15
N PRO A 77 10.88 -10.25 -17.83
CA PRO A 77 10.92 -9.53 -16.57
C PRO A 77 9.64 -8.75 -16.28
N LEU A 78 9.23 -8.72 -15.02
CA LEU A 78 8.10 -7.91 -14.60
C LEU A 78 8.50 -6.43 -14.57
N VAL A 79 7.74 -5.59 -15.26
CA VAL A 79 7.92 -4.13 -15.22
C VAL A 79 7.10 -3.55 -14.06
N VAL A 80 7.77 -2.85 -13.14
CA VAL A 80 7.18 -2.23 -11.96
C VAL A 80 7.52 -0.74 -11.96
N VAL A 81 6.51 0.11 -11.75
CA VAL A 81 6.72 1.55 -11.53
C VAL A 81 6.49 1.84 -10.06
N LEU A 82 7.52 2.30 -9.35
CA LEU A 82 7.46 2.52 -7.91
C LEU A 82 6.48 3.65 -7.57
N GLY A 83 5.58 3.38 -6.62
CA GLY A 83 4.55 4.30 -6.18
C GLY A 83 3.23 4.16 -6.95
N LYS A 84 3.12 3.22 -7.89
CA LYS A 84 1.87 2.93 -8.60
C LYS A 84 1.07 1.79 -7.99
N ARG A 85 1.60 1.07 -6.99
CA ARG A 85 0.90 -0.03 -6.28
C ARG A 85 0.38 -1.10 -7.23
N THR A 86 1.16 -1.43 -8.26
CA THR A 86 0.84 -2.49 -9.23
C THR A 86 1.16 -3.89 -8.70
N ILE A 87 1.95 -3.96 -7.64
CA ILE A 87 2.34 -5.17 -6.91
C ILE A 87 2.00 -5.01 -5.42
N ILE A 88 2.16 -6.08 -4.64
CA ILE A 88 1.91 -6.03 -3.19
C ILE A 88 2.79 -4.98 -2.49
N PRO A 89 2.27 -4.27 -1.47
CA PRO A 89 2.99 -3.16 -0.82
C PRO A 89 4.38 -3.51 -0.30
N GLY A 90 4.55 -4.69 0.30
CA GLY A 90 5.85 -5.11 0.84
C GLY A 90 6.91 -5.32 -0.24
N LEU A 91 6.50 -5.84 -1.40
CA LEU A 91 7.42 -6.04 -2.52
C LEU A 91 7.82 -4.68 -3.13
N GLU A 92 6.87 -3.75 -3.30
CA GLU A 92 7.17 -2.38 -3.75
C GLU A 92 8.11 -1.65 -2.79
N GLN A 93 7.89 -1.77 -1.47
CA GLN A 93 8.75 -1.18 -0.45
C GLN A 93 10.16 -1.77 -0.44
N SER A 94 10.28 -3.09 -0.67
CA SER A 94 11.59 -3.77 -0.71
C SER A 94 12.48 -3.32 -1.88
N LEU A 95 11.87 -2.71 -2.92
CA LEU A 95 12.53 -2.22 -4.13
C LEU A 95 12.93 -0.75 -4.06
N LEU A 96 12.85 -0.10 -2.90
CA LEU A 96 13.36 1.25 -2.69
C LEU A 96 14.84 1.20 -2.32
N GLY A 97 15.66 2.05 -2.92
CA GLY A 97 17.09 2.09 -2.63
C GLY A 97 17.86 0.87 -3.12
N VAL A 98 17.40 0.22 -4.21
CA VAL A 98 18.11 -0.87 -4.87
C VAL A 98 18.72 -0.41 -6.19
N CYS A 99 19.78 -1.09 -6.61
CA CYS A 99 20.50 -0.82 -7.86
C CYS A 99 20.23 -1.88 -8.92
N GLU A 100 20.46 -1.52 -10.19
CA GLU A 100 20.52 -2.48 -11.28
C GLU A 100 21.59 -3.56 -11.01
N GLY A 101 21.27 -4.82 -11.29
CA GLY A 101 22.12 -5.98 -11.01
C GLY A 101 22.11 -6.44 -9.55
N GLN A 102 21.41 -5.74 -8.65
CA GLN A 102 21.27 -6.17 -7.26
C GLN A 102 20.27 -7.33 -7.14
N LYS A 103 20.60 -8.31 -6.30
CA LYS A 103 19.67 -9.37 -5.89
C LYS A 103 19.36 -9.21 -4.40
N ILE A 104 18.08 -9.17 -4.06
CA ILE A 104 17.59 -9.07 -2.69
C ILE A 104 16.69 -10.25 -2.34
N ARG A 105 16.64 -10.60 -1.06
CA ARG A 105 15.62 -11.44 -0.46
C ARG A 105 14.79 -10.57 0.46
N THR A 106 13.47 -10.66 0.37
CA THR A 106 12.57 -9.93 1.26
C THR A 106 11.54 -10.85 1.88
N THR A 107 11.36 -10.71 3.18
CA THR A 107 10.32 -11.40 3.94
C THR A 107 9.20 -10.40 4.22
N ILE A 108 8.03 -10.66 3.66
CA ILE A 108 6.89 -9.77 3.64
C ILE A 108 5.84 -10.27 4.64
N PRO A 109 5.51 -9.46 5.67
CA PRO A 109 4.48 -9.81 6.62
C PRO A 109 3.09 -9.81 5.97
N PRO A 110 2.10 -10.53 6.51
CA PRO A 110 0.80 -10.71 5.84
C PRO A 110 0.09 -9.40 5.50
N HIS A 111 0.18 -8.39 6.37
CA HIS A 111 -0.48 -7.09 6.19
C HIS A 111 0.13 -6.24 5.05
N LEU A 112 1.35 -6.54 4.61
CA LEU A 112 2.00 -5.97 3.42
C LEU A 112 1.93 -6.88 2.19
N ALA A 113 1.27 -8.04 2.32
CA ALA A 113 1.02 -9.00 1.25
C ALA A 113 -0.50 -9.07 0.94
N TYR A 114 -1.13 -10.22 1.20
CA TYR A 114 -2.56 -10.48 0.89
C TYR A 114 -3.48 -10.46 2.13
N GLY A 115 -2.90 -10.24 3.33
CA GLY A 115 -3.61 -10.11 4.60
C GLY A 115 -4.52 -11.29 4.94
N LYS A 116 -5.53 -11.00 5.77
CA LYS A 116 -6.53 -11.97 6.25
C LYS A 116 -7.30 -12.69 5.15
N ARG A 117 -7.36 -12.11 3.95
CA ARG A 117 -8.09 -12.71 2.83
C ARG A 117 -7.25 -13.76 2.10
N GLY A 118 -5.92 -13.60 2.09
CA GLY A 118 -5.06 -14.40 1.24
C GLY A 118 -5.37 -14.23 -0.26
N TYR A 119 -4.91 -15.19 -1.06
CA TYR A 119 -5.24 -15.34 -2.48
C TYR A 119 -5.52 -16.82 -2.79
N PRO A 120 -6.72 -17.32 -2.44
CA PRO A 120 -7.06 -18.73 -2.60
C PRO A 120 -7.10 -19.17 -4.08
N PRO A 121 -6.73 -20.42 -4.40
CA PRO A 121 -6.27 -21.47 -3.48
C PRO A 121 -4.77 -21.43 -3.16
N THR A 122 -4.02 -20.50 -3.76
CA THR A 122 -2.55 -20.53 -3.77
C THR A 122 -1.92 -19.96 -2.50
N ILE A 123 -2.50 -18.87 -1.97
CA ILE A 123 -1.99 -18.16 -0.80
C ILE A 123 -3.06 -18.19 0.30
N PRO A 124 -2.80 -18.86 1.44
CA PRO A 124 -3.72 -18.88 2.58
C PRO A 124 -3.95 -17.49 3.18
N ALA A 125 -4.99 -17.38 4.01
CA ALA A 125 -5.20 -16.23 4.87
C ALA A 125 -4.00 -16.01 5.81
N ASP A 126 -3.65 -14.75 6.05
CA ASP A 126 -2.57 -14.35 6.97
C ASP A 126 -1.21 -15.00 6.68
N ALA A 127 -0.95 -15.34 5.41
CA ALA A 127 0.31 -15.91 4.99
C ALA A 127 1.40 -14.84 4.84
N ALA A 128 2.54 -15.06 5.49
CA ALA A 128 3.78 -14.34 5.22
C ALA A 128 4.47 -14.93 3.98
N LEU A 129 5.13 -14.07 3.21
CA LEU A 129 5.75 -14.45 1.94
C LEU A 129 7.24 -14.15 1.96
N GLU A 130 8.02 -14.96 1.25
CA GLU A 130 9.41 -14.66 0.95
C GLU A 130 9.55 -14.45 -0.57
N PHE A 131 10.24 -13.39 -0.97
CA PHE A 131 10.58 -13.13 -2.36
C PHE A 131 12.08 -13.00 -2.52
N GLU A 132 12.64 -13.73 -3.48
CA GLU A 132 13.93 -13.39 -4.05
C GLU A 132 13.70 -12.57 -5.31
N VAL A 133 14.34 -11.41 -5.42
CA VAL A 133 14.18 -10.47 -6.51
C VAL A 133 15.54 -10.06 -7.05
N GLU A 134 15.66 -10.03 -8.38
CA GLU A 134 16.84 -9.58 -9.10
C GLU A 134 16.46 -8.41 -10.01
N VAL A 135 17.15 -7.29 -9.86
CA VAL A 135 16.88 -6.09 -10.65
C VAL A 135 17.65 -6.17 -11.97
N MET A 136 16.91 -6.30 -13.07
CA MET A 136 17.47 -6.42 -14.42
C MET A 136 17.80 -5.07 -15.04
N SER A 137 16.96 -4.07 -14.79
CA SER A 137 17.21 -2.69 -15.23
C SER A 137 16.47 -1.69 -14.35
N LEU A 138 17.02 -0.47 -14.28
CA LEU A 138 16.46 0.66 -13.57
C LEU A 138 16.42 1.87 -14.49
N ILE A 139 15.23 2.41 -14.72
CA ILE A 139 14.99 3.60 -15.52
C ILE A 139 14.45 4.69 -14.60
N GLN A 140 15.26 5.74 -14.40
CA GLN A 140 14.88 6.85 -13.54
C GLN A 140 13.73 7.66 -14.14
N ALA A 141 12.78 8.08 -13.29
CA ALA A 141 11.75 9.01 -13.69
C ALA A 141 12.38 10.35 -14.10
N THR A 142 11.87 10.93 -15.18
CA THR A 142 12.33 12.26 -15.59
C THR A 142 11.99 13.30 -14.52
N PRO A 143 12.83 14.33 -14.31
CA PRO A 143 12.55 15.39 -13.33
C PRO A 143 11.19 16.06 -13.55
N TRP A 144 10.79 16.20 -14.82
CA TRP A 144 9.47 16.70 -15.20
C TRP A 144 8.34 15.76 -14.77
N GLN A 145 8.49 14.44 -14.92
CA GLN A 145 7.48 13.50 -14.44
C GLN A 145 7.32 13.54 -12.91
N LYS A 146 8.42 13.66 -12.15
CA LYS A 146 8.35 13.85 -10.69
C LYS A 146 7.56 15.13 -10.36
N MET A 147 7.90 16.25 -11.01
CA MET A 147 7.16 17.51 -10.85
C MET A 147 5.67 17.38 -11.20
N VAL A 148 5.32 16.74 -12.31
CA VAL A 148 3.91 16.58 -12.70
C VAL A 148 3.16 15.68 -11.72
N ASN A 149 3.76 14.60 -11.22
CA ASN A 149 3.09 13.72 -10.27
C ASN A 149 2.87 14.38 -8.90
N ASP A 150 3.81 15.20 -8.43
CA ASP A 150 3.74 15.79 -7.08
C ASP A 150 3.07 17.17 -7.06
N VAL A 151 3.38 18.03 -8.02
CA VAL A 151 2.96 19.45 -8.01
C VAL A 151 1.62 19.64 -8.71
N PHE A 152 1.39 18.94 -9.83
CA PHE A 152 0.18 19.16 -10.63
C PHE A 152 -1.12 18.87 -9.85
N PRO A 153 -1.24 17.77 -9.07
CA PRO A 153 -2.45 17.53 -8.30
C PRO A 153 -2.71 18.63 -7.26
N LEU A 154 -1.67 19.09 -6.56
CA LEU A 154 -1.79 20.18 -5.58
C LEU A 154 -2.22 21.49 -6.23
N VAL A 155 -1.61 21.81 -7.37
CA VAL A 155 -1.97 22.99 -8.17
C VAL A 155 -3.40 22.89 -8.68
N CYS A 156 -3.85 21.74 -9.19
CA CYS A 156 -5.23 21.52 -9.61
C CYS A 156 -6.22 21.66 -8.44
N LEU A 157 -5.89 21.11 -7.27
CA LEU A 157 -6.74 21.22 -6.07
C LEU A 157 -6.89 22.67 -5.61
N GLY A 158 -5.91 23.55 -5.83
CA GLY A 158 -6.03 24.97 -5.51
C GLY A 158 -6.68 25.80 -6.63
N LEU A 159 -6.24 25.62 -7.87
CA LEU A 159 -6.65 26.45 -9.01
C LEU A 159 -8.09 26.16 -9.46
N VAL A 160 -8.52 24.90 -9.49
CA VAL A 160 -9.86 24.56 -9.99
C VAL A 160 -10.96 25.12 -9.09
N PRO A 161 -10.92 24.95 -7.76
CA PRO A 161 -11.94 25.52 -6.88
C PRO A 161 -11.92 27.05 -6.84
N THR A 162 -10.73 27.67 -6.92
CA THR A 162 -10.62 29.13 -6.94
C THR A 162 -11.20 29.72 -8.23
N LEU A 163 -10.93 29.11 -9.38
CA LEU A 163 -11.55 29.52 -10.65
C LEU A 163 -13.06 29.35 -10.63
N LEU A 164 -13.57 28.21 -10.16
CA LEU A 164 -15.02 27.99 -10.02
C LEU A 164 -15.65 28.98 -9.04
N GLY A 165 -14.97 29.28 -7.93
CA GLY A 165 -15.40 30.29 -6.96
C GLY A 165 -15.44 31.70 -7.56
N MET A 166 -14.42 32.09 -8.33
CA MET A 166 -14.37 33.38 -9.03
C MET A 166 -15.46 33.52 -10.09
N VAL A 167 -15.69 32.46 -10.88
CA VAL A 167 -16.80 32.41 -11.85
C VAL A 167 -18.15 32.48 -11.12
N GLY A 168 -18.31 31.73 -10.03
CA GLY A 168 -19.51 31.77 -9.19
C GLY A 168 -19.78 33.15 -8.60
N LEU A 169 -18.75 33.81 -8.06
CA LEU A 169 -18.83 35.17 -7.53
C LEU A 169 -19.19 36.18 -8.61
N TYR A 170 -18.59 36.07 -9.79
CA TYR A 170 -18.91 36.92 -10.94
C TYR A 170 -20.38 36.76 -11.35
N LEU A 171 -20.87 35.53 -11.47
CA LEU A 171 -22.26 35.25 -11.81
C LEU A 171 -23.23 35.73 -10.71
N TYR A 172 -22.89 35.56 -9.44
CA TYR A 172 -23.67 36.07 -8.30
C TYR A 172 -23.79 37.59 -8.33
N ASN A 173 -22.67 38.29 -8.52
CA ASN A 173 -22.63 39.75 -8.62
C ASN A 173 -23.41 40.23 -9.85
N LYS A 174 -23.28 39.56 -11.00
CA LYS A 174 -24.01 39.89 -12.24
C LYS A 174 -25.52 39.69 -12.10
N ALA A 175 -25.95 38.60 -11.47
CA ALA A 175 -27.37 38.34 -11.21
C ALA A 175 -27.97 39.36 -10.23
N ASN A 176 -27.20 39.80 -9.23
CA ASN A 176 -27.63 40.82 -8.28
C ASN A 176 -27.70 42.23 -8.89
N ALA A 177 -26.78 42.58 -9.80
CA ALA A 177 -26.83 43.83 -10.56
C ALA A 177 -28.08 43.94 -11.44
N GLN A 178 -28.64 42.81 -11.86
CA GLN A 178 -29.84 42.75 -12.72
C GLN A 178 -31.16 42.64 -11.96
N ARG A 179 -31.22 42.76 -10.63
CA ARG A 179 -32.51 42.86 -9.91
C ARG A 179 -33.05 44.30 -10.01
N PRO A 180 -33.98 44.64 -10.91
CA PRO A 180 -34.69 45.91 -10.82
C PRO A 180 -35.46 45.90 -9.49
N GLY A 181 -35.19 46.89 -8.64
CA GLY A 181 -35.83 47.00 -7.33
C GLY A 181 -37.35 46.99 -7.45
N LYS A 182 -38.00 45.90 -7.01
CA LYS A 182 -39.44 45.84 -6.69
C LYS A 182 -39.79 46.71 -5.47
N LYS A 183 -39.33 47.96 -5.42
CA LYS A 183 -39.70 48.95 -4.39
C LYS A 183 -40.39 50.19 -4.96
N LYS A 184 -40.50 50.37 -6.29
CA LYS A 184 -41.21 51.52 -6.90
C LYS A 184 -42.61 51.23 -7.45
N ALA A 185 -43.33 50.23 -6.92
CA ALA A 185 -44.71 49.94 -7.33
C ALA A 185 -45.77 50.05 -6.22
N LYS A 186 -45.39 50.30 -4.96
CA LYS A 186 -46.36 50.39 -3.84
C LYS A 186 -46.72 51.81 -3.40
N ASP A 187 -45.94 52.84 -3.80
CA ASP A 187 -46.20 54.24 -3.40
C ASP A 187 -47.13 55.02 -4.35
N LYS A 188 -47.49 54.49 -5.52
CA LYS A 188 -48.40 55.19 -6.45
C LYS A 188 -49.90 54.88 -6.25
N LYS A 189 -50.27 54.00 -5.29
CA LYS A 189 -51.69 53.67 -5.01
C LYS A 189 -52.28 54.39 -3.78
N SER A 190 -51.52 55.30 -3.15
CA SER A 190 -51.96 56.10 -1.99
C SER A 190 -52.10 57.61 -2.28
N LYS A 191 -52.01 58.04 -3.55
CA LYS A 191 -52.21 59.44 -3.98
C LYS A 191 -53.43 59.60 -4.89
N ASN A 192 -54.48 58.82 -4.64
CA ASN A 192 -55.78 59.06 -5.26
C ASN A 192 -56.90 58.68 -4.26
N LYS A 193 -57.01 59.48 -3.19
CA LYS A 193 -58.26 59.70 -2.45
C LYS A 193 -58.14 61.01 -1.68
#